data_AF-A0A8W8L8J4-F1
#
_entry.id   AF-A0A8W8L8J4-F1
#
_cell.length_a   1.000
_cell.length_b   1.000
_cell.length_c   1.000
_cell.angle_alpha   90.00
_cell.angle_beta   90.00
_cell.angle_gamma   90.00
#
_symmetry.space_group_name_H-M   'P 1'
#
loop_
_entity.id
_entity.type
_entity.pdbx_description
1 polymer ?
#
loop_
_entity_poly.entity_id
_entity_poly.type
_entity_poly.pdbx_seq_one_letter_code
_entity_poly.pdbx_strand_id
1 'polypeptide(L)'
;MAALMDARQKIGLSGSFVTMAFSLTGTIGMAVDNDISVIGLFTNESCALQSAFGLIACASIVETILFFILGIKKCCGKKKSDWFHISVVGHFMGTLGFLLGTVVYGALVTSRIYWYFWFCVFSCISAAGLLMFWIATQMFRRYLKVTYPDDVMVNE
;
A
#
# COMPACT_ATOMS: atom_id res chain seq x y z
N MET A 1 -8.02 0.68 25.95
CA MET A 1 -7.46 0.11 24.71
C MET A 1 -8.25 0.54 23.47
N ALA A 2 -9.56 0.77 23.60
CA ALA A 2 -10.45 1.21 22.53
C ALA A 2 -9.99 2.49 21.78
N ALA A 3 -9.56 3.54 22.49
CA ALA A 3 -9.11 4.80 21.86
C ALA A 3 -7.86 4.62 20.98
N LEU A 4 -6.90 3.80 21.42
CA LEU A 4 -5.71 3.49 20.63
C LEU A 4 -6.06 2.65 19.39
N MET A 5 -7.00 1.72 19.53
CA MET A 5 -7.50 0.92 18.40
C MET A 5 -8.24 1.80 17.38
N ASP A 6 -9.02 2.78 17.83
CA ASP A 6 -9.71 3.74 16.97
C ASP A 6 -8.72 4.65 16.23
N ALA A 7 -7.73 5.19 16.95
CA ALA A 7 -6.64 5.98 16.35
C ALA A 7 -5.87 5.18 15.31
N ARG A 8 -5.51 3.92 15.62
CA ARG A 8 -4.83 3.00 14.68
C ARG A 8 -5.64 2.78 13.40
N GLN A 9 -6.94 2.52 13.53
CA GLN A 9 -7.82 2.34 12.37
C GLN A 9 -7.97 3.64 11.56
N LYS A 10 -8.06 4.79 12.22
CA LYS A 10 -8.13 6.10 11.57
C LYS A 10 -6.87 6.38 10.75
N ILE A 11 -5.68 6.22 11.35
CA ILE A 11 -4.39 6.41 10.68
C ILE A 11 -4.23 5.41 9.53
N GLY A 12 -4.54 4.13 9.77
CA GLY A 12 -4.48 3.08 8.75
C GLY A 12 -5.37 3.41 7.55
N LEU A 13 -6.61 3.85 7.78
CA LEU A 13 -7.53 4.23 6.70
C LEU A 13 -7.05 5.48 5.94
N SER A 14 -6.63 6.53 6.65
CA SER A 14 -6.15 7.75 6.00
C SER A 14 -4.87 7.51 5.19
N GLY A 15 -3.95 6.70 5.71
CA GLY A 15 -2.74 6.35 4.97
C GLY A 15 -3.04 5.45 3.77
N SER A 16 -3.96 4.49 3.91
CA SER A 16 -4.39 3.64 2.79
C SER A 16 -5.05 4.46 1.69
N PHE A 17 -5.83 5.49 2.03
CA PHE A 17 -6.38 6.44 1.07
C PHE A 17 -5.29 7.18 0.29
N VAL A 18 -4.28 7.71 1.00
CA VAL A 18 -3.16 8.42 0.36
C VAL A 18 -2.36 7.48 -0.56
N THR A 19 -2.09 6.27 -0.08
CA THR A 19 -1.37 5.24 -0.85
C THR A 19 -2.13 4.88 -2.13
N MET A 20 -3.44 4.63 -2.02
CA MET A 20 -4.34 4.35 -3.15
C MET A 20 -4.38 5.53 -4.13
N ALA A 21 -4.49 6.76 -3.63
CA ALA A 21 -4.56 7.94 -4.49
C ALA A 21 -3.28 8.09 -5.31
N PHE A 22 -2.10 8.02 -4.67
CA PHE A 22 -0.84 8.05 -5.39
C PHE A 22 -0.70 6.88 -6.38
N SER A 23 -1.14 5.68 -6.00
CA SER A 23 -0.92 4.49 -6.82
C SER A 23 -1.80 4.50 -8.06
N LEU A 24 -3.07 4.89 -7.91
CA LEU A 24 -3.99 5.06 -9.02
C LEU A 24 -3.53 6.19 -9.95
N THR A 25 -3.14 7.34 -9.40
CA THR A 25 -2.64 8.46 -10.20
C THR A 25 -1.38 8.08 -10.98
N GLY A 26 -0.41 7.41 -10.35
CA GLY A 26 0.80 6.92 -11.02
C GLY A 26 0.51 5.87 -12.09
N THR A 27 -0.38 4.91 -11.80
CA THR A 27 -0.72 3.82 -12.73
C THR A 27 -1.50 4.34 -13.94
N ILE A 28 -2.49 5.21 -13.73
CA ILE A 28 -3.28 5.81 -14.81
C ILE A 28 -2.40 6.73 -15.66
N GLY A 29 -1.56 7.58 -15.03
CA GLY A 29 -0.61 8.42 -15.76
C GLY A 29 0.33 7.59 -16.63
N MET A 30 0.86 6.49 -16.09
CA MET A 30 1.70 5.56 -16.84
C MET A 30 0.94 4.88 -18.00
N ALA A 31 -0.33 4.51 -17.82
CA ALA A 31 -1.13 3.89 -18.87
C ALA A 31 -1.44 4.86 -20.02
N VAL A 32 -1.79 6.11 -19.70
CA VAL A 32 -2.14 7.14 -20.67
C VAL A 32 -0.91 7.64 -21.43
N ASP A 33 0.18 7.96 -20.74
CA ASP A 33 1.37 8.56 -21.38
C ASP A 33 2.14 7.57 -22.26
N ASN A 34 2.07 6.27 -21.96
CA ASN A 34 2.82 5.26 -22.70
C ASN A 34 1.98 4.50 -23.73
N ASP A 35 0.70 4.85 -23.89
CA ASP A 35 -0.23 4.28 -24.87
C ASP A 35 -0.06 2.74 -24.94
N ILE A 36 -0.05 2.10 -23.76
CA ILE A 36 0.29 0.66 -23.59
C ILE A 36 -0.86 -0.17 -24.17
N SER A 37 -0.99 -0.13 -25.50
CA SER A 37 -1.79 -1.03 -26.31
C SER A 37 -0.96 -2.27 -26.59
N VAL A 38 -1.62 -3.42 -26.54
CA VAL A 38 -1.05 -4.78 -26.48
C VAL A 38 -0.27 -5.17 -27.76
N ILE A 39 -0.13 -4.28 -28.75
CA ILE A 39 0.26 -4.62 -30.12
C ILE A 39 1.52 -3.85 -30.52
N GLY A 40 2.69 -4.34 -30.11
CA GLY A 40 3.97 -3.88 -30.65
C GLY A 40 5.13 -4.01 -29.66
N LEU A 41 5.86 -5.12 -29.67
CA LEU A 41 7.00 -5.35 -28.78
C LEU A 41 8.14 -6.05 -29.52
N PHE A 42 9.21 -5.30 -29.84
CA PHE A 42 10.45 -5.87 -30.35
C PHE A 42 11.73 -5.29 -29.70
N THR A 43 11.62 -4.51 -28.61
CA THR A 43 12.79 -3.91 -27.91
C THR A 43 12.78 -4.18 -26.40
N ASN A 44 13.98 -4.27 -25.80
CA ASN A 44 14.15 -4.54 -24.36
C ASN A 44 13.47 -3.49 -23.47
N GLU A 45 13.49 -2.22 -23.89
CA GLU A 45 12.89 -1.11 -23.13
C GLU A 45 11.36 -1.23 -23.08
N SER A 46 10.71 -1.63 -24.18
CA SER A 46 9.26 -1.83 -24.21
C SER A 46 8.82 -3.02 -23.34
N CYS A 47 9.60 -4.11 -23.32
CA CYS A 47 9.35 -5.24 -22.41
C CYS A 47 9.52 -4.85 -20.94
N ALA A 48 10.54 -4.05 -20.62
CA ALA A 48 10.76 -3.53 -19.27
C ALA A 48 9.62 -2.60 -18.83
N LEU A 49 9.14 -1.73 -19.72
CA LEU A 49 8.04 -0.82 -19.45
C LEU A 49 6.73 -1.58 -19.14
N GLN A 50 6.41 -2.61 -19.94
CA GLN A 50 5.20 -3.41 -19.70
C GLN A 50 5.28 -4.26 -18.43
N SER A 51 6.43 -4.87 -18.15
CA SER A 51 6.61 -5.64 -16.92
C SER A 51 6.53 -4.74 -15.67
N ALA A 52 7.16 -3.55 -15.71
CA ALA A 52 7.02 -2.55 -14.66
C ALA A 52 5.57 -2.10 -14.49
N PHE A 53 4.87 -1.81 -15.58
CA PHE A 53 3.45 -1.44 -15.55
C PHE A 53 2.59 -2.55 -14.92
N GLY A 54 2.80 -3.81 -15.30
CA GLY A 54 2.07 -4.94 -14.74
C GLY A 54 2.26 -5.08 -13.22
N LEU A 55 3.51 -4.97 -12.74
CA LEU A 55 3.82 -5.02 -11.31
C LEU A 55 3.17 -3.86 -10.53
N ILE A 56 3.28 -2.64 -11.06
CA ILE A 56 2.69 -1.43 -10.47
C ILE A 56 1.17 -1.52 -10.47
N ALA A 57 0.54 -1.98 -11.56
CA ALA A 57 -0.89 -2.15 -11.67
C ALA A 57 -1.43 -3.18 -10.67
N CYS A 58 -0.77 -4.33 -10.53
CA CYS A 58 -1.12 -5.33 -9.52
C CYS A 58 -1.02 -4.76 -8.10
N ALA A 59 0.05 -4.02 -7.79
CA ALA A 59 0.21 -3.37 -6.49
C ALA A 59 -0.89 -2.32 -6.21
N SER A 60 -1.22 -1.49 -7.21
CA SER A 60 -2.31 -0.52 -7.15
C SER A 60 -3.66 -1.18 -6.88
N ILE A 61 -3.95 -2.32 -7.52
CA ILE A 61 -5.18 -3.09 -7.28
C ILE A 61 -5.21 -3.58 -5.83
N VAL A 62 -4.12 -4.14 -5.32
CA VAL A 62 -4.04 -4.64 -3.94
C VAL A 62 -4.29 -3.52 -2.92
N GLU A 63 -3.63 -2.37 -3.06
CA GLU A 63 -3.82 -1.22 -2.15
C GLU A 63 -5.24 -0.63 -2.25
N THR A 64 -5.81 -0.61 -3.45
CA THR A 64 -7.20 -0.15 -3.67
C THR A 64 -8.19 -1.08 -2.96
N ILE A 65 -8.05 -2.40 -3.14
CA ILE A 65 -8.89 -3.40 -2.46
C ILE A 65 -8.74 -3.27 -0.94
N LEU A 66 -7.50 -3.11 -0.45
CA LEU A 66 -7.23 -2.96 0.97
C LEU A 66 -7.92 -1.72 1.55
N PHE A 67 -7.86 -0.58 0.86
CA PHE A 67 -8.58 0.63 1.26
C PHE A 67 -10.09 0.38 1.38
N PHE A 68 -10.70 -0.29 0.40
CA PHE A 68 -12.13 -0.63 0.47
C PHE A 68 -12.45 -1.57 1.63
N ILE A 69 -11.63 -2.59 1.89
CA ILE A 69 -11.81 -3.50 3.02
C ILE A 69 -11.79 -2.73 4.35
N LEU A 70 -10.81 -1.83 4.54
CA LEU A 70 -10.70 -0.99 5.74
C LEU A 70 -11.86 0.01 5.85
N GLY A 71 -12.32 0.57 4.73
CA GLY A 71 -13.47 1.46 4.67
C GLY A 71 -14.78 0.77 5.07
N ILE A 72 -15.07 -0.40 4.48
CA ILE A 72 -16.24 -1.22 4.81
C ILE A 72 -16.23 -1.58 6.30
N LYS A 73 -15.07 -1.94 6.85
CA LYS A 73 -14.95 -2.24 8.28
C LYS A 73 -15.37 -1.06 9.16
N LYS A 74 -14.95 0.16 8.82
CA LYS A 74 -15.32 1.38 9.55
C LYS A 74 -16.83 1.64 9.46
N CYS A 75 -17.43 1.44 8.29
CA CYS A 75 -18.87 1.66 8.07
C CYS A 75 -19.76 0.59 8.72
N CYS A 76 -19.38 -0.69 8.64
CA CYS A 76 -20.18 -1.81 9.15
C CYS A 76 -20.05 -2.06 10.66
N GLY A 77 -19.36 -1.19 11.40
CA GLY A 77 -19.33 -1.26 12.87
C GLY A 77 -18.66 -2.51 13.46
N LYS A 78 -17.95 -3.32 12.67
CA LYS A 78 -17.21 -4.51 13.14
C LYS A 78 -15.93 -4.09 13.90
N LYS A 79 -16.09 -3.37 15.01
CA LYS A 79 -15.00 -2.81 15.84
C LYS A 79 -14.16 -3.88 16.57
N LYS A 80 -14.69 -5.11 16.76
CA LYS A 80 -14.03 -6.14 17.59
C LYS A 80 -12.97 -6.98 16.87
N SER A 81 -12.96 -7.06 15.54
CA SER A 81 -11.99 -7.89 14.81
C SER A 81 -10.78 -7.06 14.40
N ASP A 82 -9.58 -7.44 14.85
CA ASP A 82 -8.32 -6.80 14.44
C ASP A 82 -7.87 -7.43 13.11
N TRP A 83 -7.99 -6.68 12.01
CA TRP A 83 -7.65 -7.15 10.64
C TRP A 83 -6.16 -6.95 10.36
N PHE A 84 -5.34 -7.07 11.41
CA PHE A 84 -3.91 -6.86 11.40
C PHE A 84 -3.23 -7.66 10.29
N HIS A 85 -3.52 -8.97 10.20
CA HIS A 85 -2.90 -9.84 9.20
C HIS A 85 -3.22 -9.41 7.77
N ILE A 86 -4.48 -9.05 7.49
CA ILE A 86 -4.90 -8.60 6.15
C ILE A 86 -4.22 -7.28 5.80
N SER A 87 -4.09 -6.37 6.77
CA SER A 87 -3.44 -5.06 6.56
C SER A 87 -1.94 -5.22 6.32
N VAL A 88 -1.27 -6.08 7.09
CA VAL A 88 0.17 -6.37 6.92
C VAL A 88 0.43 -7.06 5.60
N VAL A 89 -0.33 -8.11 5.25
CA VAL A 89 -0.14 -8.83 3.99
C VAL A 89 -0.43 -7.93 2.80
N GLY A 90 -1.52 -7.15 2.86
CA GLY A 90 -1.89 -6.23 1.79
C GLY A 90 -0.81 -5.16 1.54
N HIS A 91 -0.38 -4.44 2.58
CA HIS A 91 0.67 -3.44 2.44
C HIS A 91 2.04 -4.03 2.06
N PHE A 92 2.36 -5.25 2.52
CA PHE A 92 3.57 -5.94 2.11
C PHE A 92 3.56 -6.28 0.61
N MET A 93 2.46 -6.83 0.11
CA MET A 93 2.29 -7.12 -1.32
C MET A 93 2.32 -5.85 -2.17
N GLY A 94 1.64 -4.78 -1.72
CA GLY A 94 1.68 -3.46 -2.37
C GLY A 94 3.10 -2.91 -2.43
N THR A 95 3.80 -2.89 -1.30
CA THR A 95 5.20 -2.44 -1.21
C THR A 95 6.11 -3.20 -2.17
N LEU A 96 6.03 -4.54 -2.18
CA LEU A 96 6.86 -5.36 -3.07
C LEU A 96 6.58 -5.08 -4.55
N GLY A 97 5.30 -5.01 -4.95
CA GLY A 97 4.94 -4.76 -6.33
C GLY A 97 5.38 -3.37 -6.82
N PHE A 98 5.20 -2.32 -6.01
CA PHE A 98 5.70 -0.99 -6.34
C PHE A 98 7.23 -0.94 -6.36
N LEU A 99 7.90 -1.56 -5.38
CA LEU A 99 9.36 -1.57 -5.32
C LEU A 99 9.95 -2.24 -6.57
N LEU A 100 9.49 -3.45 -6.90
CA LEU A 100 9.97 -4.18 -8.07
C LEU A 100 9.65 -3.43 -9.37
N GLY A 101 8.42 -2.92 -9.51
CA GLY A 101 8.02 -2.18 -10.71
C GLY A 101 8.80 -0.87 -10.90
N THR A 102 9.04 -0.12 -9.82
CA THR A 102 9.84 1.12 -9.88
C THR A 102 11.32 0.85 -10.13
N VAL A 103 11.88 -0.23 -9.58
CA VAL A 103 13.27 -0.65 -9.89
C VAL A 103 13.42 -1.04 -11.34
N VAL A 104 12.51 -1.87 -11.88
CA VAL A 104 12.54 -2.29 -13.29
C VAL A 104 12.40 -1.07 -14.21
N TYR A 105 11.44 -0.18 -13.91
CA TYR A 105 11.26 1.06 -14.68
C TYR A 105 12.51 1.95 -14.61
N GLY A 106 12.99 2.27 -13.41
CA GLY A 106 14.09 3.21 -13.22
C GLY A 106 15.45 2.70 -13.73
N ALA A 107 15.66 1.38 -13.74
CA ALA A 107 16.92 0.79 -14.21
C ALA A 107 16.98 0.61 -15.73
N LEU A 108 15.83 0.34 -16.37
CA LEU A 108 15.79 -0.09 -17.78
C LEU A 108 15.10 0.92 -18.71
N VAL A 109 14.30 1.84 -18.17
CA VAL A 109 13.68 2.94 -18.93
C VAL A 109 14.46 4.23 -18.64
N THR A 110 15.64 4.33 -19.24
CA THR A 110 16.59 5.44 -19.00
C THR A 110 16.30 6.68 -19.84
N SER A 111 15.32 6.61 -20.75
CA SER A 111 15.05 7.63 -21.75
C SER A 111 14.40 8.90 -21.16
N ARG A 112 13.66 8.81 -20.04
CA ARG A 112 13.11 9.94 -19.24
C ARG A 112 12.44 9.44 -17.96
N ILE A 113 12.62 10.15 -16.84
CA ILE A 113 11.83 9.95 -15.61
C ILE A 113 10.64 10.90 -15.63
N TYR A 114 9.43 10.36 -15.75
CA TYR A 114 8.19 11.13 -15.80
C TYR A 114 7.58 11.37 -14.42
N TRP A 115 6.64 12.30 -14.33
CA TRP A 115 5.95 12.65 -13.09
C TRP A 115 5.22 11.44 -12.45
N TYR A 116 4.61 10.56 -13.26
CA TYR A 116 3.87 9.39 -12.79
C TYR A 116 4.76 8.36 -12.09
N PHE A 117 6.04 8.29 -12.45
CA PHE A 117 7.01 7.43 -11.77
C PHE A 117 7.16 7.82 -10.30
N TRP A 118 7.26 9.12 -10.01
CA TRP A 118 7.38 9.62 -8.64
C TRP A 118 6.14 9.33 -7.80
N PHE A 119 4.94 9.34 -8.39
CA PHE A 119 3.73 8.91 -7.72
C PHE A 119 3.79 7.43 -7.30
N CYS A 120 4.28 6.54 -8.18
CA CYS A 120 4.50 5.13 -7.84
C CYS A 120 5.55 4.94 -6.73
N VAL A 121 6.62 5.76 -6.73
CA VAL A 121 7.63 5.77 -5.65
C VAL A 121 6.99 6.22 -4.33
N PHE A 122 6.18 7.29 -4.34
CA PHE A 122 5.47 7.74 -3.13
C PHE A 122 4.49 6.70 -2.62
N SER A 123 3.78 5.96 -3.50
CA SER A 123 2.97 4.81 -3.11
C SER A 123 3.78 3.71 -2.45
N CYS A 124 4.98 3.42 -2.97
CA CYS A 124 5.87 2.45 -2.35
C CYS A 124 6.26 2.87 -0.93
N ILE A 125 6.66 4.14 -0.76
CA ILE A 125 7.06 4.69 0.55
C ILE A 125 5.88 4.66 1.53
N SER A 126 4.70 5.07 1.09
CA SER A 126 3.51 5.11 1.95
C SER A 126 3.03 3.71 2.33
N ALA A 127 3.02 2.75 1.40
CA ALA A 127 2.70 1.35 1.69
C ALA A 127 3.70 0.74 2.69
N ALA A 128 5.00 0.96 2.49
CA ALA A 128 6.04 0.49 3.40
C ALA A 128 5.91 1.12 4.79
N GLY A 129 5.63 2.43 4.84
CA GLY A 129 5.39 3.14 6.10
C GLY A 129 4.17 2.59 6.85
N LEU A 130 3.09 2.26 6.14
CA LEU A 130 1.90 1.66 6.73
C LEU A 130 2.14 0.23 7.20
N LEU A 131 2.87 -0.56 6.44
CA LEU A 131 3.31 -1.89 6.86
C LEU A 131 4.04 -1.81 8.22
N MET A 132 5.05 -0.94 8.30
CA MET A 132 5.81 -0.73 9.54
C MET A 132 4.93 -0.21 10.68
N PHE A 133 4.02 0.72 10.39
CA PHE A 133 3.06 1.22 11.35
C PHE A 133 2.16 0.11 11.92
N TRP A 134 1.60 -0.77 11.08
CA TRP A 134 0.76 -1.88 11.52
C TRP A 134 1.52 -2.86 12.40
N ILE A 135 2.76 -3.19 12.04
CA ILE A 135 3.65 -4.06 12.81
C ILE A 135 4.00 -3.42 14.16
N ALA A 136 4.49 -2.18 14.15
CA ALA A 136 4.91 -1.46 15.36
C ALA A 136 3.75 -1.31 16.36
N THR A 137 2.57 -0.92 15.87
CA THR A 137 1.37 -0.78 16.72
C THR A 137 0.91 -2.12 17.30
N GLN A 138 1.08 -3.23 16.57
CA GLN A 138 0.77 -4.56 17.09
C GLN A 138 1.75 -4.99 18.18
N MET A 139 3.05 -4.74 17.97
CA MET A 139 4.09 -5.06 18.94
C MET A 139 3.92 -4.24 20.22
N PHE A 140 3.64 -2.94 20.08
CA PHE A 140 3.35 -2.06 21.22
C PHE A 140 2.11 -2.52 22.00
N ARG A 141 1.04 -2.90 21.30
CA ARG A 141 -0.17 -3.45 21.94
C ARG A 141 0.12 -4.73 22.73
N ARG A 142 0.93 -5.64 22.18
CA ARG A 142 1.34 -6.87 22.87
C ARG A 142 2.19 -6.56 24.11
N TYR A 143 3.14 -5.64 23.99
CA TYR A 143 3.97 -5.20 25.10
C TYR A 143 3.15 -4.64 26.26
N LEU A 144 2.19 -3.75 25.99
CA LEU A 144 1.33 -3.17 27.01
C LEU A 144 0.52 -4.23 27.77
N LYS A 145 -0.03 -5.22 27.05
CA LYS A 145 -0.78 -6.32 27.68
C LYS A 145 0.06 -7.20 28.60
N VAL A 146 1.33 -7.41 28.27
CA VAL A 146 2.24 -8.21 29.09
C VAL A 146 2.73 -7.42 30.31
N THR A 147 3.00 -6.12 30.12
CA THR A 147 3.62 -5.27 31.15
C THR A 147 2.59 -4.77 32.17
N TYR A 148 1.34 -4.56 31.76
CA TYR A 148 0.26 -4.04 32.60
C TYR A 148 -0.98 -4.95 32.49
N PRO A 149 -0.90 -6.20 32.98
CA PRO A 149 -1.95 -7.19 32.82
C PRO A 149 -3.22 -6.87 33.62
N ASP A 150 -3.12 -6.11 34.72
CA ASP A 150 -4.24 -5.78 35.60
C ASP A 150 -4.88 -4.40 35.31
N ASP A 151 -4.32 -3.65 34.36
CA ASP A 151 -4.82 -2.31 34.04
C ASP A 151 -6.11 -2.40 33.20
N VAL A 152 -7.22 -1.99 33.80
CA VAL A 152 -8.55 -1.93 33.17
C VAL A 152 -8.50 -1.13 31.87
N MET A 153 -7.66 -0.08 31.82
CA MET A 153 -7.48 0.75 30.63
C MET A 153 -6.75 0.03 29.48
N VAL A 154 -6.07 -1.09 29.73
CA VAL A 154 -5.38 -1.92 28.72
C VAL A 154 -6.25 -3.10 28.27
N ASN A 155 -7.17 -3.56 29.14
CA ASN A 155 -8.02 -4.73 28.89
C ASN A 155 -9.43 -4.42 28.39
N GLU A 156 -9.95 -3.20 28.57
CA GLU A 156 -11.19 -2.69 27.95
C GLU A 156 -10.94 -1.87 26.67
#